data_AF-A0A367M3Z9-F1
#
_entry.id   AF-A0A367M3Z9-F1
#
_cell.length_a   1.000
_cell.length_b   1.000
_cell.length_c   1.000
_cell.angle_alpha   90.00
_cell.angle_beta   90.00
_cell.angle_gamma   90.00
#
_symmetry.space_group_name_H-M   'P 1'
#
loop_
_entity.id
_entity.type
_entity.pdbx_description
1 polymer ?
#
loop_
_entity_poly.entity_id
_entity_poly.type
_entity_poly.pdbx_seq_one_letter_code
_entity_poly.pdbx_strand_id
1 'polypeptide(L)'
;EANLTMRRQVGSHLSLHRSAIGRACLAAMPEDEREFILGHIRKRHPEDWPEVRKGLERAFRDCADYGFCLSLGEWQRDVNAVGVALHHESHGLLAFNCGGPSFHLKREKLEDDIGPRLLHMVHNIAAATR
;
A
#
# COMPACT_ATOMS: atom_id res chain seq x y z
N GLU A 1 -25.64 12.97 -5.24
CA GLU A 1 -25.62 11.84 -4.29
C GLU A 1 -24.21 11.30 -4.18
N ALA A 2 -23.64 11.29 -2.98
CA ALA A 2 -22.26 10.89 -2.75
C ALA A 2 -22.15 9.37 -2.94
N ASN A 3 -21.31 8.93 -3.88
CA ASN A 3 -21.07 7.53 -4.14
C ASN A 3 -20.38 6.93 -2.89
N LEU A 4 -21.19 6.25 -2.07
CA LEU A 4 -20.79 5.50 -0.90
C LEU A 4 -19.63 4.57 -1.28
N THR A 5 -18.59 4.54 -0.47
CA THR A 5 -17.42 3.65 -0.61
C THR A 5 -17.87 2.25 -1.03
N MET A 6 -17.70 1.90 -2.31
CA MET A 6 -18.13 0.60 -2.83
C MET A 6 -17.31 -0.49 -2.15
N ARG A 7 -17.98 -1.35 -1.37
CA ARG A 7 -17.33 -2.43 -0.64
C ARG A 7 -16.62 -3.37 -1.63
N ARG A 8 -15.30 -3.45 -1.52
CA ARG A 8 -14.50 -4.46 -2.22
C ARG A 8 -14.82 -5.82 -1.61
N GLN A 9 -15.15 -6.80 -2.46
CA GLN A 9 -15.46 -8.15 -2.02
C GLN A 9 -14.19 -8.90 -1.62
N VAL A 10 -14.33 -9.90 -0.75
CA VAL A 10 -13.26 -10.86 -0.45
C VAL A 10 -12.88 -11.59 -1.75
N GLY A 11 -11.59 -11.74 -2.01
CA GLY A 11 -11.06 -12.29 -3.27
C GLY A 11 -10.89 -11.26 -4.39
N SER A 12 -11.14 -9.97 -4.14
CA SER A 12 -10.82 -8.91 -5.10
C SER A 12 -9.32 -8.64 -5.19
N HIS A 13 -8.87 -8.17 -6.35
CA HIS A 13 -7.45 -7.90 -6.64
C HIS A 13 -7.18 -6.40 -6.77
N LEU A 14 -5.98 -5.98 -6.34
CA LEU A 14 -5.48 -4.61 -6.44
C LEU A 14 -4.11 -4.59 -7.12
N SER A 15 -3.77 -3.45 -7.73
CA SER A 15 -2.48 -3.27 -8.41
C SER A 15 -1.33 -3.26 -7.40
N LEU A 16 -0.30 -4.08 -7.62
CA LEU A 16 0.90 -4.11 -6.78
C LEU A 16 1.63 -2.76 -6.74
N HIS A 17 1.79 -2.10 -7.89
CA HIS A 17 2.63 -0.90 -8.01
C HIS A 17 1.89 0.42 -7.77
N ARG A 18 0.56 0.43 -7.90
CA ARG A 18 -0.26 1.64 -7.75
C ARG A 18 -1.02 1.72 -6.42
N SER A 19 -1.38 0.59 -5.82
CA SER A 19 -2.16 0.59 -4.57
C SER A 19 -1.28 0.72 -3.33
N ALA A 20 -1.80 1.30 -2.26
CA ALA A 20 -1.05 1.45 -1.00
C ALA A 20 -0.69 0.09 -0.38
N ILE A 21 -1.62 -0.87 -0.40
CA ILE A 21 -1.41 -2.24 0.10
C ILE A 21 -0.35 -3.00 -0.73
N GLY A 22 -0.38 -2.85 -2.06
CA GLY A 22 0.60 -3.46 -2.94
C GLY A 22 2.00 -2.89 -2.74
N ARG A 23 2.11 -1.57 -2.53
CA ARG A 23 3.37 -0.90 -2.22
C ARG A 23 3.94 -1.31 -0.88
N ALA A 24 3.10 -1.42 0.16
CA ALA A 24 3.53 -1.92 1.46
C ALA A 24 4.04 -3.36 1.35
N CYS A 25 3.35 -4.20 0.58
CA CYS A 25 3.78 -5.56 0.29
C CYS A 25 5.16 -5.57 -0.40
N LEU A 26 5.33 -4.83 -1.49
CA LEU A 26 6.63 -4.72 -2.18
C LEU A 26 7.73 -4.17 -1.26
N ALA A 27 7.44 -3.16 -0.42
CA ALA A 27 8.42 -2.57 0.48
C ALA A 27 8.96 -3.58 1.51
N ALA A 28 8.09 -4.46 2.00
CA ALA A 28 8.42 -5.46 3.02
C ALA A 28 8.99 -6.78 2.46
N MET A 29 8.98 -6.99 1.14
CA MET A 29 9.58 -8.16 0.51
C MET A 29 11.12 -8.14 0.61
N PRO A 30 11.77 -9.32 0.62
CA PRO A 30 13.20 -9.45 0.34
C PRO A 30 13.58 -8.74 -0.96
N GLU A 31 14.80 -8.20 -1.01
CA GLU A 31 15.23 -7.36 -2.12
C GLU A 31 15.27 -8.09 -3.47
N ASP A 32 15.71 -9.34 -3.48
CA ASP A 32 15.77 -10.21 -4.65
C ASP A 32 14.37 -10.54 -5.20
N GLU A 33 13.43 -10.91 -4.32
CA GLU A 33 12.03 -11.14 -4.68
C GLU A 33 11.36 -9.87 -5.21
N ARG A 34 11.58 -8.74 -4.53
CA ARG A 34 11.08 -7.44 -4.96
C ARG A 34 11.60 -7.09 -6.34
N GLU A 35 12.91 -7.16 -6.57
CA GLU A 35 13.51 -6.79 -7.86
C GLU A 35 13.06 -7.74 -8.99
N PHE A 36 12.85 -9.02 -8.71
CA PHE A 36 12.24 -9.95 -9.65
C PHE A 36 10.83 -9.48 -10.09
N ILE A 37 9.96 -9.14 -9.14
CA ILE A 37 8.61 -8.65 -9.42
C ILE A 37 8.63 -7.30 -10.14
N LEU A 38 9.52 -6.38 -9.73
CA LEU A 38 9.69 -5.08 -10.38
C LEU A 38 10.16 -5.24 -11.84
N GLY A 39 11.02 -6.21 -12.13
CA GLY A 39 11.40 -6.59 -13.50
C GLY A 39 10.21 -7.01 -14.35
N HIS A 40 9.27 -7.78 -13.78
CA HIS A 40 8.03 -8.17 -14.46
C HIS A 40 7.07 -6.99 -14.66
N ILE A 41 6.93 -6.11 -13.66
CA ILE A 41 6.12 -4.88 -13.79
C ILE A 41 6.67 -3.99 -14.90
N ARG A 42 7.99 -3.78 -14.95
CA ARG A 42 8.66 -3.02 -16.00
C ARG A 42 8.38 -3.58 -17.39
N LYS A 43 8.47 -4.91 -17.57
CA LYS A 43 8.18 -5.57 -18.85
C LYS A 43 6.73 -5.36 -19.30
N ARG A 44 5.78 -5.31 -18.35
CA ARG A 44 4.35 -5.14 -18.64
C ARG A 44 3.93 -3.68 -18.86
N HIS A 45 4.66 -2.74 -18.27
CA HIS A 45 4.38 -1.31 -18.32
C HIS A 45 5.62 -0.50 -18.76
N PRO A 46 6.21 -0.76 -19.95
CA PRO A 46 7.48 -0.16 -20.34
C PRO A 46 7.39 1.37 -20.49
N GLU A 47 6.27 1.89 -21.01
CA GLU A 47 6.05 3.32 -21.22
C GLU A 47 5.85 4.08 -19.90
N ASP A 48 5.04 3.52 -19.00
CA ASP A 48 4.74 4.12 -17.69
C ASP A 48 5.85 3.87 -16.64
N TRP A 49 6.86 3.06 -16.96
CA TRP A 49 7.82 2.55 -15.98
C TRP A 49 8.55 3.66 -15.20
N PRO A 50 9.03 4.75 -15.82
CA PRO A 50 9.70 5.81 -15.07
C PRO A 50 8.82 6.40 -13.95
N GLU A 51 7.54 6.66 -14.24
CA GLU A 51 6.59 7.19 -13.26
C GLU A 51 6.23 6.14 -12.20
N VAL A 52 6.02 4.88 -12.61
CA VAL A 52 5.78 3.76 -11.70
C VAL A 52 6.95 3.58 -10.73
N ARG A 53 8.19 3.59 -11.24
CA ARG A 53 9.40 3.44 -10.41
C ARG A 53 9.56 4.59 -9.43
N LYS A 54 9.35 5.83 -9.88
CA LYS A 54 9.38 7.02 -9.00
C LYS A 54 8.33 6.93 -7.88
N GLY A 55 7.13 6.46 -8.21
CA GLY A 55 6.06 6.22 -7.24
C GLY A 55 6.41 5.16 -6.20
N LEU A 56 7.00 4.05 -6.64
CA LEU A 56 7.47 2.97 -5.78
C LEU A 56 8.61 3.40 -4.88
N GLU A 57 9.63 4.07 -5.42
CA GLU A 57 10.76 4.55 -4.63
C GLU A 57 10.35 5.53 -3.54
N ARG A 58 9.36 6.39 -3.83
CA ARG A 58 8.76 7.24 -2.79
C ARG A 58 8.08 6.39 -1.73
N ALA A 59 7.25 5.42 -2.12
CA ALA A 59 6.57 4.56 -1.16
C ALA A 59 7.55 3.73 -0.30
N PHE A 60 8.67 3.29 -0.86
CA PHE A 60 9.71 2.58 -0.12
C PHE A 60 10.39 3.48 0.91
N ARG A 61 10.65 4.75 0.55
CA ARG A 61 11.14 5.76 1.52
C ARG A 61 10.10 6.03 2.61
N ASP A 62 8.84 6.27 2.23
CA ASP A 62 7.76 6.50 3.19
C ASP A 62 7.63 5.31 4.17
N CYS A 63 7.77 4.08 3.68
CA CYS A 63 7.75 2.88 4.52
C CYS A 63 8.96 2.81 5.47
N ALA A 64 10.15 3.14 4.99
CA ALA A 64 11.36 3.16 5.81
C ALA A 64 11.32 4.26 6.90
N ASP A 65 10.79 5.44 6.56
CA ASP A 65 10.77 6.61 7.43
C ASP A 65 9.60 6.59 8.42
N TYR A 66 8.42 6.11 7.99
CA TYR A 66 7.16 6.22 8.76
C TYR A 66 6.50 4.87 9.06
N GLY A 67 6.96 3.76 8.47
CA GLY A 67 6.37 2.43 8.65
C GLY A 67 5.13 2.15 7.80
N PHE A 68 4.74 3.05 6.89
CA PHE A 68 3.59 2.86 6.00
C PHE A 68 3.81 3.45 4.60
N CYS A 69 3.07 2.93 3.62
CA CYS A 69 3.07 3.41 2.23
C CYS A 69 1.79 4.18 1.91
N LEU A 70 1.88 5.23 1.10
CA LEU A 70 0.73 5.96 0.58
C LEU A 70 0.44 5.63 -0.89
N SER A 71 -0.83 5.77 -1.26
CA SER A 71 -1.29 5.87 -2.65
C SER A 71 -2.31 7.00 -2.72
N LEU A 72 -1.96 8.08 -3.40
CA LEU A 72 -2.77 9.30 -3.44
C LEU A 72 -3.29 9.53 -4.86
N GLY A 73 -4.45 8.96 -5.18
CA GLY A 73 -5.02 9.01 -6.52
C GLY A 73 -4.31 8.11 -7.55
N GLU A 74 -3.28 7.36 -7.13
CA GLU A 74 -2.38 6.67 -8.06
C GLU A 74 -2.97 5.36 -8.58
N TRP A 75 -3.81 4.69 -7.78
CA TRP A 75 -4.55 3.52 -8.23
C TRP A 75 -5.87 3.88 -8.90
N GLN A 76 -6.64 4.76 -8.27
CA GLN A 76 -7.82 5.40 -8.84
C GLN A 76 -7.78 6.87 -8.44
N ARG A 77 -7.99 7.79 -9.39
CA ARG A 77 -7.80 9.23 -9.22
C ARG A 77 -8.50 9.80 -7.97
N ASP A 78 -9.69 9.31 -7.68
CA ASP A 78 -10.53 9.82 -6.58
C ASP A 78 -10.40 8.99 -5.29
N VAL A 79 -9.38 8.13 -5.19
CA VAL A 79 -9.14 7.26 -4.03
C VAL A 79 -7.75 7.50 -3.46
N ASN A 80 -7.71 7.81 -2.18
CA ASN A 80 -6.48 7.84 -1.39
C ASN A 80 -6.48 6.68 -0.38
N ALA A 81 -5.31 6.14 -0.11
CA ALA A 81 -5.14 5.05 0.84
C ALA A 81 -3.75 5.05 1.48
N VAL A 82 -3.67 4.42 2.65
CA VAL A 82 -2.45 4.06 3.35
C VAL A 82 -2.36 2.54 3.51
N GLY A 83 -1.17 1.98 3.45
CA GLY A 83 -0.92 0.54 3.56
C GLY A 83 0.25 0.21 4.48
N VAL A 84 0.12 -0.87 5.24
CA VAL A 84 1.14 -1.37 6.18
C VAL A 84 1.29 -2.87 5.95
N ALA A 85 2.52 -3.38 6.02
CA ALA A 85 2.81 -4.80 5.86
C ALA A 85 3.11 -5.47 7.20
N LEU A 86 2.88 -6.78 7.27
CA LEU A 86 3.15 -7.64 8.43
C LEU A 86 3.74 -8.96 7.94
N HIS A 87 4.92 -9.31 8.44
CA HIS A 87 5.44 -10.67 8.32
C HIS A 87 4.82 -11.54 9.42
N HIS A 88 4.03 -12.53 9.01
CA HIS A 88 3.38 -13.49 9.90
C HIS A 88 4.01 -14.88 9.73
N GLU A 89 4.32 -15.56 10.82
CA GLU A 89 5.06 -16.83 10.81
C GLU A 89 4.38 -17.91 9.95
N SER A 90 3.07 -18.12 10.13
CA SER A 90 2.31 -19.16 9.42
C SER A 90 1.72 -18.73 8.06
N HIS A 91 1.65 -17.43 7.78
CA HIS A 91 0.91 -16.90 6.62
C HIS A 91 1.79 -16.10 5.66
N GLY A 92 3.09 -15.97 5.98
CA GLY A 92 4.02 -15.17 5.21
C GLY A 92 3.69 -13.68 5.29
N LEU A 93 3.92 -12.98 4.19
CA LEU A 93 3.73 -11.54 4.11
C LEU A 93 2.24 -11.19 3.93
N LEU A 94 1.67 -10.56 4.94
CA LEU A 94 0.35 -9.95 4.92
C LEU A 94 0.48 -8.43 4.73
N ALA A 95 -0.56 -7.81 4.22
CA ALA A 95 -0.65 -6.35 4.13
C ALA A 95 -2.06 -5.88 4.44
N PHE A 96 -2.15 -4.71 5.07
CA PHE A 96 -3.37 -4.08 5.52
C PHE A 96 -3.45 -2.69 4.89
N ASN A 97 -4.66 -2.20 4.65
CA ASN A 97 -4.84 -0.83 4.21
C ASN A 97 -6.08 -0.17 4.81
N CYS A 98 -6.09 1.15 4.74
CA CYS A 98 -7.26 1.97 4.95
C CYS A 98 -7.33 2.99 3.82
N GLY A 99 -8.48 3.13 3.17
CA GLY A 99 -8.63 4.01 2.03
C GLY A 99 -10.09 4.31 1.70
N GLY A 100 -10.28 5.31 0.85
CA GLY A 100 -11.59 5.87 0.58
C GLY A 100 -11.50 7.11 -0.31
N PRO A 101 -12.61 7.85 -0.46
CA PRO A 101 -12.65 9.00 -1.35
C PRO A 101 -11.61 10.06 -0.97
N SER A 102 -10.88 10.56 -1.96
CA SER A 102 -9.76 11.51 -1.78
C SER A 102 -10.17 12.83 -1.12
N PHE A 103 -11.42 13.24 -1.29
CA PHE A 103 -11.98 14.44 -0.64
C PHE A 103 -12.18 14.27 0.87
N HIS A 104 -12.36 13.04 1.36
CA HIS A 104 -12.47 12.71 2.79
C HIS A 104 -11.13 12.32 3.40
N LEU A 105 -10.31 11.57 2.65
CA LEU A 105 -8.99 11.11 3.08
C LEU A 105 -7.91 11.89 2.34
N LYS A 106 -7.70 13.15 2.74
CA LYS A 106 -6.59 13.96 2.26
C LYS A 106 -5.24 13.41 2.75
N ARG A 107 -4.16 13.84 2.12
CA ARG A 107 -2.78 13.40 2.46
C ARG A 107 -2.49 13.58 3.94
N GLU A 108 -2.74 14.77 4.48
CA GLU A 108 -2.40 15.15 5.85
C GLU A 108 -3.12 14.24 6.85
N LYS A 109 -4.39 13.93 6.58
CA LYS A 109 -5.15 12.99 7.41
C LYS A 109 -4.61 11.57 7.36
N LEU A 110 -4.10 11.13 6.20
CA LEU A 110 -3.47 9.81 6.08
C LEU A 110 -2.12 9.76 6.79
N GLU A 111 -1.32 10.83 6.72
CA GLU A 111 0.00 10.91 7.33
C GLU A 111 -0.08 11.09 8.85
N ASP A 112 -0.93 11.99 9.33
CA ASP A 112 -0.94 12.42 10.74
C ASP A 112 -1.87 11.59 11.64
N ASP A 113 -2.85 10.87 11.06
CA ASP A 113 -3.89 10.18 11.82
C ASP A 113 -4.05 8.71 11.40
N ILE A 114 -4.43 8.45 10.14
CA ILE A 114 -4.81 7.10 9.71
C ILE A 114 -3.61 6.16 9.59
N GLY A 115 -2.49 6.63 9.07
CA GLY A 115 -1.24 5.86 8.93
C GLY A 115 -0.70 5.37 10.27
N PRO A 116 -0.46 6.27 11.25
CA PRO A 116 -0.03 5.89 12.59
C PRO A 116 -0.98 4.92 13.29
N ARG A 117 -2.30 5.12 13.16
CA ARG A 117 -3.31 4.21 13.72
C ARG A 117 -3.30 2.83 13.05
N LEU A 118 -3.15 2.78 11.72
CA LEU A 118 -3.07 1.53 10.99
C LEU A 118 -1.81 0.75 11.39
N LEU A 119 -0.67 1.43 11.51
CA LEU A 119 0.57 0.82 11.98
C LEU A 119 0.41 0.25 13.40
N HIS A 120 -0.17 1.03 14.31
CA HIS A 120 -0.46 0.56 15.67
C HIS A 120 -1.40 -0.66 15.68
N MET A 121 -2.45 -0.67 14.85
CA MET A 121 -3.34 -1.82 14.69
C MET A 121 -2.59 -3.06 14.23
N VAL A 122 -1.71 -2.93 13.24
CA VAL A 122 -0.90 -4.04 12.73
C VAL A 122 0.03 -4.58 13.80
N HIS A 123 0.64 -3.72 14.62
CA HIS A 123 1.43 -4.16 15.77
C HIS A 123 0.60 -4.92 16.81
N ASN A 124 -0.63 -4.49 17.08
CA ASN A 124 -1.53 -5.20 18.00
C ASN A 124 -1.93 -6.59 17.46
N ILE A 125 -2.22 -6.69 16.16
CA ILE A 125 -2.47 -7.99 15.51
C ILE A 125 -1.23 -8.87 15.63
N ALA A 126 -0.05 -8.35 15.29
CA ALA A 126 1.21 -9.08 15.37
C ALA A 126 1.51 -9.59 16.79
N ALA A 127 1.18 -8.82 17.82
CA ALA A 127 1.37 -9.23 19.21
C ALA A 127 0.37 -10.31 19.66
N ALA A 128 -0.84 -10.32 19.10
CA ALA A 128 -1.89 -11.27 19.43
C ALA A 128 -1.82 -12.58 18.62
N THR A 129 -1.10 -12.58 17.50
CA THR A 129 -0.94 -13.75 16.61
C THR A 129 0.47 -14.37 16.67
N ARG A 130 1.28 -13.96 17.64
CA ARG A 130 2.53 -14.66 18.02
C ARG A 130 2.24 -15.84 18.94
#